data_AF-A0A059WTI9-F1
#
_entry.id   AF-A0A059WTI9-F1
#
_cell.length_a   1.000
_cell.length_b   1.000
_cell.length_c   1.000
_cell.angle_alpha   90.00
_cell.angle_beta   90.00
_cell.angle_gamma   90.00
#
_symmetry.space_group_name_H-M   'P 1'
#
loop_
_entity.id
_entity.type
_entity.pdbx_description
1 polymer ?
#
loop_
_entity_poly.entity_id
_entity_poly.type
_entity_poly.pdbx_seq_one_letter_code
_entity_poly.pdbx_strand_id
1 'polypeptide(L)'
;GRGSNLLIKDGGIRGLVIHPSGGEFDLLEVEGEVITAGGGVKLKQLAYAAKAAGIGGFEWMEGIPGEVGGGLRMNAGAMGSETFNQVVSIRYLGSQGQIHEATPADLEIHYRDVPSLKKNYALSATFKGFPSSREEISRLLDVSNEKRKKSQPAASSAGCIFKNPAVCPAGKLIDELGLKDTNIGPARVSDVHGNFIVNDGGASAVEVLALIDLIKTTALERRGIRLETEVQIMGEEL
;
A
#
# COMPACT_ATOMS: atom_id res chain seq x y z
N GLY A 1 7.06 -8.89 -2.10
CA GLY A 1 6.96 -7.70 -2.95
C GLY A 1 7.90 -6.60 -2.51
N ARG A 2 7.56 -5.32 -2.74
CA ARG A 2 8.48 -4.16 -2.54
C ARG A 2 8.76 -3.70 -1.11
N GLY A 3 8.06 -4.23 -0.10
CA GLY A 3 8.23 -3.79 1.29
C GLY A 3 7.77 -2.36 1.59
N SER A 4 6.97 -1.74 0.71
CA SER A 4 6.52 -0.34 0.83
C SER A 4 5.48 -0.07 1.92
N ASN A 5 5.03 -1.10 2.63
CA ASN A 5 4.12 -1.02 3.79
C ASN A 5 4.61 -1.93 4.94
N LEU A 6 5.92 -2.20 5.02
CA LEU A 6 6.51 -3.05 6.05
C LEU A 6 7.47 -2.24 6.93
N LEU A 7 7.45 -2.54 8.23
CA LEU A 7 8.51 -2.18 9.17
C LEU A 7 9.07 -3.48 9.76
N ILE A 8 10.27 -3.86 9.34
CA ILE A 8 10.93 -5.06 9.84
C ILE A 8 11.75 -4.69 11.06
N LYS A 9 11.48 -5.34 12.20
CA LYS A 9 12.21 -5.16 13.44
C LYS A 9 13.70 -5.50 13.26
N ASP A 10 14.54 -4.90 14.11
CA ASP A 10 15.98 -4.94 13.94
C ASP A 10 16.60 -6.34 14.12
N GLY A 11 15.91 -7.27 14.81
CA GLY A 11 16.29 -8.69 14.89
C GLY A 11 16.05 -9.48 13.58
N GLY A 12 15.41 -8.86 12.59
CA GLY A 12 15.16 -9.43 11.27
C GLY A 12 14.02 -10.44 11.25
N ILE A 13 13.97 -11.27 10.20
CA ILE A 13 12.95 -12.31 10.00
C ILE A 13 13.61 -13.69 10.09
N ARG A 14 13.05 -14.57 10.92
CA ARG A 14 13.44 -15.99 10.98
C ARG A 14 12.87 -16.75 9.78
N GLY A 15 13.66 -17.67 9.23
CA GLY A 15 13.23 -18.56 8.15
C GLY A 15 13.46 -17.95 6.76
N LEU A 16 12.49 -18.13 5.86
CA LEU A 16 12.60 -17.72 4.46
C LEU A 16 11.77 -16.48 4.16
N VAL A 17 12.40 -15.49 3.51
CA VAL A 17 11.71 -14.34 2.92
C VAL A 17 11.63 -14.55 1.42
N ILE A 18 10.40 -14.70 0.89
CA ILE A 18 10.17 -14.91 -0.54
C ILE A 18 9.81 -13.58 -1.19
N HIS A 19 10.61 -13.17 -2.18
CA HIS A 19 10.31 -12.04 -3.05
C HIS A 19 9.83 -12.59 -4.41
N PRO A 20 8.52 -12.60 -4.69
CA PRO A 20 7.99 -13.09 -5.96
C PRO A 20 8.32 -12.11 -7.09
N SER A 21 9.24 -12.49 -7.97
CA SER A 21 9.69 -11.70 -9.11
C SER A 21 10.09 -12.61 -10.28
N GLY A 22 9.90 -12.16 -11.51
CA GLY A 22 10.21 -12.92 -12.72
C GLY A 22 9.11 -13.91 -13.12
N GLY A 23 9.19 -14.39 -14.37
CA GLY A 23 8.25 -15.38 -14.91
C GLY A 23 6.80 -14.93 -14.81
N GLU A 24 5.92 -15.81 -14.30
CA GLU A 24 4.49 -15.52 -14.11
C GLU A 24 4.23 -14.33 -13.16
N PHE A 25 5.15 -14.00 -12.26
CA PHE A 25 4.96 -12.88 -11.33
C PHE A 25 5.10 -11.50 -11.99
N ASP A 26 5.82 -11.42 -13.10
CA ASP A 26 6.01 -10.19 -13.88
C ASP A 26 5.07 -10.12 -15.09
N LEU A 27 4.27 -11.18 -15.32
CA LEU A 27 3.34 -11.26 -16.43
C LEU A 27 2.33 -10.11 -16.38
N LEU A 28 2.18 -9.41 -17.50
CA LEU A 28 1.21 -8.33 -17.65
C LEU A 28 0.60 -8.41 -19.05
N GLU A 29 -0.62 -8.90 -19.12
CA GLU A 29 -1.34 -9.17 -20.36
C GLU A 29 -2.61 -8.33 -20.42
N VAL A 30 -2.93 -7.85 -21.62
CA VAL A 30 -4.09 -6.99 -21.86
C VAL A 30 -4.92 -7.58 -22.99
N GLU A 31 -6.20 -7.84 -22.70
CA GLU A 31 -7.16 -8.40 -23.64
C GLU A 31 -8.48 -7.62 -23.56
N GLY A 32 -8.75 -6.80 -24.57
CA GLY A 32 -9.90 -5.90 -24.55
C GLY A 32 -9.82 -4.91 -23.39
N GLU A 33 -10.78 -4.96 -22.46
CA GLU A 33 -10.85 -4.12 -21.25
C GLU A 33 -10.31 -4.81 -19.99
N VAL A 34 -9.73 -6.00 -20.17
CA VAL A 34 -9.28 -6.88 -19.09
C VAL A 34 -7.75 -6.88 -19.05
N ILE A 35 -7.19 -6.78 -17.85
CA ILE A 35 -5.76 -6.81 -17.61
C ILE A 35 -5.46 -7.93 -16.62
N THR A 36 -4.65 -8.91 -17.01
CA THR A 36 -4.14 -9.94 -16.10
C THR A 36 -2.72 -9.57 -15.70
N ALA A 37 -2.48 -9.47 -14.40
CA ALA A 37 -1.19 -9.06 -13.84
C ALA A 37 -0.72 -10.03 -12.76
N GLY A 38 0.53 -10.48 -12.89
CA GLY A 38 1.25 -11.23 -11.87
C GLY A 38 1.46 -10.42 -10.59
N GLY A 39 1.62 -11.11 -9.47
CA GLY A 39 1.73 -10.50 -8.14
C GLY A 39 2.96 -9.60 -7.95
N GLY A 40 3.98 -9.74 -8.79
CA GLY A 40 5.19 -8.92 -8.83
C GLY A 40 5.09 -7.69 -9.74
N VAL A 41 4.02 -7.56 -10.53
CA VAL A 41 3.81 -6.37 -11.38
C VAL A 41 3.61 -5.13 -10.50
N LYS A 42 4.33 -4.05 -10.79
CA LYS A 42 4.15 -2.79 -10.07
C LYS A 42 2.80 -2.18 -10.41
N LEU A 43 2.11 -1.63 -9.42
CA LEU A 43 0.82 -0.94 -9.61
C LEU A 43 0.93 0.20 -10.65
N LYS A 44 2.05 0.91 -10.65
CA LYS A 44 2.37 1.90 -11.68
C LYS A 44 2.50 1.28 -13.08
N GLN A 45 3.12 0.11 -13.23
CA GLN A 45 3.24 -0.54 -14.54
C GLN A 45 1.86 -0.94 -15.07
N LEU A 46 1.00 -1.48 -14.21
CA LEU A 46 -0.39 -1.80 -14.55
C LEU A 46 -1.14 -0.56 -15.07
N ALA A 47 -1.07 0.57 -14.35
CA ALA A 47 -1.72 1.82 -14.77
C ALA A 47 -1.26 2.32 -16.16
N TYR A 48 0.03 2.19 -16.47
CA TYR A 48 0.57 2.60 -17.76
C TYR A 48 0.26 1.60 -18.89
N ALA A 49 0.18 0.31 -18.60
CA ALA A 49 -0.30 -0.69 -19.56
C ALA A 49 -1.78 -0.44 -19.90
N ALA A 50 -2.61 -0.13 -18.90
CA ALA A 50 -3.99 0.28 -19.10
C ALA A 50 -4.10 1.51 -20.01
N LYS A 51 -3.30 2.56 -19.74
CA LYS A 51 -3.19 3.74 -20.62
C LYS A 51 -2.82 3.36 -22.06
N ALA A 52 -1.81 2.50 -22.24
CA ALA A 52 -1.38 2.08 -23.57
C ALA A 52 -2.50 1.33 -24.32
N ALA A 53 -3.37 0.63 -23.60
CA ALA A 53 -4.52 -0.06 -24.19
C ALA A 53 -5.79 0.79 -24.32
N GLY A 54 -5.79 2.05 -23.84
CA GLY A 54 -7.00 2.88 -23.82
C GLY A 54 -8.03 2.43 -22.78
N ILE A 55 -7.55 1.87 -21.66
CA ILE A 55 -8.37 1.38 -20.57
C ILE A 55 -8.23 2.35 -19.38
N GLY A 56 -9.33 3.02 -19.05
CA GLY A 56 -9.42 3.92 -17.90
C GLY A 56 -9.72 3.18 -16.60
N GLY A 57 -9.57 3.92 -15.50
CA GLY A 57 -9.88 3.48 -14.14
C GLY A 57 -8.64 3.15 -13.31
N PHE A 58 -7.47 2.92 -13.91
CA PHE A 58 -6.28 2.48 -13.18
C PHE A 58 -5.36 3.64 -12.74
N GLU A 59 -5.74 4.89 -12.96
CA GLU A 59 -4.87 6.06 -12.81
C GLU A 59 -4.53 6.36 -11.34
N TRP A 60 -5.40 5.96 -10.42
CA TRP A 60 -5.18 6.06 -8.97
C TRP A 60 -4.01 5.18 -8.50
N MET A 61 -3.66 4.13 -9.25
CA MET A 61 -2.57 3.21 -8.92
C MET A 61 -1.17 3.82 -9.16
N GLU A 62 -1.05 4.87 -9.98
CA GLU A 62 0.24 5.53 -10.28
C GLU A 62 0.98 5.95 -9.00
N GLY A 63 0.21 6.50 -8.07
CA GLY A 63 0.73 7.07 -6.83
C GLY A 63 1.09 6.04 -5.77
N ILE A 64 0.70 4.77 -5.92
CA ILE A 64 0.89 3.77 -4.88
C ILE A 64 2.23 3.05 -5.10
N PRO A 65 3.21 3.22 -4.19
CA PRO A 65 4.41 2.41 -4.24
C PRO A 65 4.04 0.98 -3.84
N GLY A 66 4.12 0.04 -4.77
CA GLY A 66 3.81 -1.36 -4.48
C GLY A 66 3.67 -2.22 -5.73
N GLU A 67 3.37 -3.48 -5.49
CA GLU A 67 3.08 -4.49 -6.52
C GLU A 67 1.68 -5.05 -6.31
N VAL A 68 1.11 -5.66 -7.35
CA VAL A 68 -0.24 -6.23 -7.38
C VAL A 68 -0.48 -7.13 -6.17
N GLY A 69 0.44 -8.04 -5.83
CA GLY A 69 0.27 -8.94 -4.69
C GLY A 69 0.15 -8.21 -3.34
N GLY A 70 0.94 -7.14 -3.16
CA GLY A 70 0.82 -6.25 -1.99
C GLY A 70 -0.48 -5.43 -2.01
N GLY A 71 -0.89 -4.96 -3.19
CA GLY A 71 -2.15 -4.25 -3.39
C GLY A 71 -3.36 -5.10 -3.02
N LEU A 72 -3.38 -6.35 -3.45
CA LEU A 72 -4.40 -7.34 -3.09
C LEU A 72 -4.40 -7.60 -1.57
N ARG A 73 -3.23 -7.89 -0.98
CA ARG A 73 -3.11 -8.17 0.46
C ARG A 73 -3.65 -7.05 1.35
N MET A 74 -3.47 -5.81 0.90
CA MET A 74 -3.83 -4.62 1.66
C MET A 74 -5.15 -4.00 1.19
N ASN A 75 -5.85 -4.54 0.19
CA ASN A 75 -6.89 -3.81 -0.55
C ASN A 75 -6.47 -2.34 -0.75
N ALA A 76 -5.29 -2.14 -1.35
CA ALA A 76 -4.65 -0.84 -1.43
C ALA A 76 -5.56 0.15 -2.14
N GLY A 77 -5.55 1.40 -1.69
CA GLY A 77 -6.46 2.41 -2.22
C GLY A 77 -5.89 3.82 -2.16
N ALA A 78 -6.25 4.61 -3.16
CA ALA A 78 -5.94 6.03 -3.27
C ALA A 78 -7.05 6.72 -4.09
N MET A 79 -7.20 8.03 -3.92
CA MET A 79 -8.12 8.85 -4.71
C MET A 79 -9.60 8.38 -4.71
N GLY A 80 -10.04 7.70 -3.65
CA GLY A 80 -11.42 7.20 -3.55
C GLY A 80 -11.66 5.84 -4.23
N SER A 81 -10.60 5.21 -4.73
CA SER A 81 -10.65 3.86 -5.29
C SER A 81 -9.77 2.90 -4.49
N GLU A 82 -10.12 1.63 -4.56
CA GLU A 82 -9.41 0.52 -3.92
C GLU A 82 -9.23 -0.64 -4.90
N THR A 83 -8.27 -1.51 -4.60
CA THR A 83 -7.83 -2.58 -5.51
C THR A 83 -9.01 -3.48 -5.91
N PHE A 84 -9.83 -3.90 -4.94
CA PHE A 84 -10.96 -4.78 -5.20
C PHE A 84 -12.17 -4.12 -5.88
N ASN A 85 -12.16 -2.80 -6.12
CA ASN A 85 -13.16 -2.19 -7.00
C ASN A 85 -13.00 -2.62 -8.48
N GLN A 86 -11.81 -3.12 -8.86
CA GLN A 86 -11.48 -3.46 -10.25
C GLN A 86 -11.11 -4.92 -10.45
N VAL A 87 -10.92 -5.68 -9.37
CA VAL A 87 -10.57 -7.11 -9.45
C VAL A 87 -11.80 -7.90 -9.93
N VAL A 88 -11.59 -8.73 -10.96
CA VAL A 88 -12.54 -9.73 -11.45
C VAL A 88 -12.28 -11.07 -10.77
N SER A 89 -11.02 -11.51 -10.75
CA SER A 89 -10.58 -12.72 -10.05
C SER A 89 -9.13 -12.60 -9.60
N ILE A 90 -8.75 -13.45 -8.65
CA ILE A 90 -7.37 -13.60 -8.17
C ILE A 90 -6.97 -15.07 -8.18
N ARG A 91 -5.69 -15.33 -8.42
CA ARG A 91 -5.06 -16.63 -8.10
C ARG A 91 -4.22 -16.48 -6.84
N TYR A 92 -4.31 -17.44 -5.94
CA TYR A 92 -3.47 -17.45 -4.73
C TYR A 92 -3.01 -18.86 -4.35
N LEU A 93 -1.83 -18.94 -3.75
CA LEU A 93 -1.30 -20.16 -3.16
C LEU A 93 -1.83 -20.31 -1.74
N GLY A 94 -2.56 -21.40 -1.51
CA GLY A 94 -3.03 -21.79 -0.19
C GLY A 94 -1.90 -22.31 0.70
N SER A 95 -2.13 -22.32 2.01
CA SER A 95 -1.16 -22.80 3.00
C SER A 95 -0.76 -24.27 2.87
N GLN A 96 -1.52 -25.08 2.13
CA GLN A 96 -1.20 -26.48 1.84
C GLN A 96 -0.52 -26.67 0.46
N GLY A 97 -0.10 -25.58 -0.19
CA GLY A 97 0.63 -25.61 -1.45
C GLY A 97 -0.24 -25.75 -2.70
N GLN A 98 -1.55 -25.71 -2.57
CA GLN A 98 -2.50 -25.77 -3.67
C GLN A 98 -2.85 -24.36 -4.20
N ILE A 99 -3.02 -24.24 -5.52
CA ILE A 99 -3.43 -22.99 -6.16
C ILE A 99 -4.95 -22.92 -6.20
N HIS A 100 -5.49 -21.80 -5.76
CA HIS A 100 -6.91 -21.49 -5.78
C HIS A 100 -7.19 -20.30 -6.68
N GLU A 101 -8.42 -20.22 -7.16
CA GLU A 101 -8.98 -19.04 -7.81
C GLU A 101 -10.19 -18.55 -7.01
N ALA A 102 -10.35 -17.23 -6.89
CA ALA A 102 -11.48 -16.61 -6.20
C ALA A 102 -11.87 -15.31 -6.89
N THR A 103 -13.17 -15.00 -6.87
CA THR A 103 -13.72 -13.69 -7.21
C THR A 103 -13.85 -12.84 -5.94
N PRO A 104 -14.08 -11.51 -6.05
CA PRO A 104 -14.35 -10.70 -4.86
C PRO A 104 -15.54 -11.18 -4.03
N ALA A 105 -16.54 -11.84 -4.64
CA ALA A 105 -17.69 -12.38 -3.94
C ALA A 105 -17.35 -13.57 -3.01
N ASP A 106 -16.22 -14.24 -3.28
CA ASP A 106 -15.72 -15.38 -2.49
C ASP A 106 -14.81 -14.93 -1.34
N LEU A 107 -14.55 -13.63 -1.22
CA LEU A 107 -13.54 -13.06 -0.31
C LEU A 107 -14.16 -12.07 0.66
N GLU A 108 -13.73 -12.14 1.91
CA GLU A 108 -13.95 -11.08 2.88
C GLU A 108 -12.95 -9.94 2.59
N ILE A 109 -13.46 -8.76 2.23
CA ILE A 109 -12.64 -7.60 1.83
C ILE A 109 -13.05 -6.41 2.69
N HIS A 110 -12.09 -5.83 3.39
CA HIS A 110 -12.27 -4.69 4.29
C HIS A 110 -11.38 -3.51 3.89
N TYR A 111 -11.64 -2.35 4.49
CA TYR A 111 -10.76 -1.19 4.37
C TYR A 111 -9.35 -1.53 4.88
N ARG A 112 -8.39 -1.50 3.96
CA ARG A 112 -6.98 -1.80 4.20
C ARG A 112 -6.69 -3.21 4.73
N ASP A 113 -7.61 -4.16 4.52
CA ASP A 113 -7.45 -5.51 5.04
C ASP A 113 -8.18 -6.58 4.21
N VAL A 114 -7.49 -7.68 3.91
CA VAL A 114 -8.07 -8.85 3.24
C VAL A 114 -7.66 -10.10 4.03
N PRO A 115 -8.51 -10.58 4.96
CA PRO A 115 -8.15 -11.65 5.91
C PRO A 115 -7.63 -12.93 5.26
N SER A 116 -8.21 -13.36 4.14
CA SER A 116 -7.80 -14.57 3.42
C SER A 116 -6.35 -14.48 2.91
N LEU A 117 -5.91 -13.29 2.49
CA LEU A 117 -4.55 -13.07 1.99
C LEU A 117 -3.52 -12.87 3.11
N LYS A 118 -3.91 -12.88 4.39
CA LYS A 118 -2.95 -12.91 5.51
C LYS A 118 -2.23 -14.24 5.64
N LYS A 119 -2.88 -15.33 5.22
CA LYS A 119 -2.41 -16.71 5.37
C LYS A 119 -2.11 -17.39 4.03
N ASN A 120 -2.39 -16.71 2.94
CA ASN A 120 -2.25 -17.21 1.56
C ASN A 120 -1.46 -16.19 0.73
N TYR A 121 -0.83 -16.65 -0.34
CA TYR A 121 0.05 -15.81 -1.16
C TYR A 121 -0.62 -15.46 -2.48
N ALA A 122 -0.89 -14.17 -2.72
CA ALA A 122 -1.42 -13.72 -4.01
C ALA A 122 -0.39 -13.99 -5.13
N LEU A 123 -0.82 -14.67 -6.18
CA LEU A 123 0.00 -15.04 -7.34
C LEU A 123 -0.25 -14.12 -8.53
N SER A 124 -1.51 -13.82 -8.82
CA SER A 124 -1.92 -12.91 -9.88
C SER A 124 -3.34 -12.39 -9.64
N ALA A 125 -3.73 -11.36 -10.39
CA ALA A 125 -5.11 -10.89 -10.44
C ALA A 125 -5.50 -10.47 -11.86
N THR A 126 -6.77 -10.66 -12.17
CA THR A 126 -7.41 -10.14 -13.37
C THR A 126 -8.24 -8.94 -12.98
N PHE A 127 -8.03 -7.84 -13.68
CA PHE A 127 -8.70 -6.57 -13.47
C PHE A 127 -9.56 -6.20 -14.66
N LYS A 128 -10.62 -5.42 -14.43
CA LYS A 128 -11.45 -4.85 -15.50
C LYS A 128 -11.55 -3.34 -15.33
N GLY A 129 -11.27 -2.62 -16.42
CA GLY A 129 -11.48 -1.18 -16.52
C GLY A 129 -12.66 -0.85 -17.42
N PHE A 130 -12.56 0.30 -18.08
CA PHE A 130 -13.54 0.76 -19.07
C PHE A 130 -12.81 1.48 -20.22
N PRO A 131 -13.39 1.53 -21.44
CA PRO A 131 -12.78 2.28 -22.54
C PRO A 131 -12.66 3.76 -22.21
N SER A 132 -11.49 4.33 -22.44
CA SER A 132 -11.24 5.76 -22.26
C SER A 132 -10.17 6.26 -23.25
N SER A 133 -10.20 7.54 -23.57
CA SER A 133 -9.19 8.12 -24.45
C SER A 133 -7.84 8.19 -23.74
N ARG A 134 -6.75 8.00 -24.50
CA ARG A 134 -5.40 8.07 -23.92
C ARG A 134 -5.10 9.46 -23.35
N GLU A 135 -5.71 10.49 -23.92
CA GLU A 135 -5.61 11.87 -23.47
C GLU A 135 -6.22 12.04 -22.07
N GLU A 136 -7.42 11.50 -21.86
CA GLU A 136 -8.10 11.58 -20.56
C GLU A 136 -7.37 10.77 -19.49
N ILE A 137 -6.93 9.55 -19.83
CA ILE A 137 -6.12 8.73 -18.92
C ILE A 137 -4.82 9.45 -18.56
N SER A 138 -4.16 10.10 -19.53
CA SER A 138 -2.94 10.87 -19.27
C SER A 138 -3.19 12.02 -18.30
N ARG A 139 -4.28 12.77 -18.51
CA ARG A 139 -4.68 13.87 -17.62
C ARG A 139 -4.91 13.37 -16.19
N LEU A 140 -5.60 12.25 -16.02
CA LEU A 140 -5.88 11.66 -14.70
C LEU A 140 -4.61 11.11 -14.02
N LEU A 141 -3.70 10.51 -14.78
CA LEU A 141 -2.38 10.09 -14.27
C LEU A 141 -1.57 11.30 -13.78
N ASP A 142 -1.55 12.39 -14.54
CA ASP A 142 -0.84 13.61 -14.15
C ASP A 142 -1.44 14.22 -12.87
N VAL A 143 -2.77 14.27 -12.76
CA VAL A 143 -3.47 14.69 -11.54
C VAL A 143 -3.10 13.82 -10.34
N SER A 144 -3.06 12.49 -10.53
CA SER A 144 -2.69 11.53 -9.50
C SER A 144 -1.24 11.74 -9.02
N ASN A 145 -0.31 11.89 -9.97
CA ASN A 145 1.11 12.11 -9.71
C ASN A 145 1.35 13.46 -9.01
N GLU A 146 0.74 14.54 -9.50
CA GLU A 146 0.85 15.86 -8.90
C GLU A 146 0.32 15.88 -7.47
N LYS A 147 -0.84 15.26 -7.25
CA LYS A 147 -1.43 15.21 -5.90
C LYS A 147 -0.49 14.49 -4.94
N ARG A 148 0.08 13.35 -5.34
CA ARG A 148 1.08 12.64 -4.52
C ARG A 148 2.29 13.52 -4.22
N LYS A 149 2.90 14.16 -5.22
CA LYS A 149 4.09 15.02 -5.04
C LYS A 149 3.84 16.18 -4.08
N LYS A 150 2.63 16.76 -4.13
CA LYS A 150 2.25 17.90 -3.27
C LYS A 150 1.89 17.46 -1.85
N SER A 151 1.33 16.26 -1.67
CA SER A 151 0.77 15.84 -0.38
C SER A 151 1.60 14.80 0.38
N GLN A 152 2.63 14.19 -0.21
CA GLN A 152 3.40 13.11 0.40
C GLN A 152 4.91 13.36 0.28
N PRO A 153 5.71 12.94 1.28
CA PRO A 153 7.16 13.07 1.22
C PRO A 153 7.78 12.21 0.11
N ALA A 154 8.83 12.73 -0.52
CA ALA A 154 9.66 11.97 -1.47
C ALA A 154 10.70 11.08 -0.76
N ALA A 155 10.95 11.32 0.52
CA ALA A 155 11.90 10.57 1.34
C ALA A 155 11.46 9.12 1.59
N SER A 156 12.43 8.27 1.96
CA SER A 156 12.20 6.86 2.30
C SER A 156 11.23 6.74 3.47
N SER A 157 10.13 6.02 3.26
CA SER A 157 9.08 5.77 4.25
C SER A 157 8.32 4.49 3.91
N ALA A 158 7.53 3.97 4.86
CA ALA A 158 6.66 2.81 4.69
C ALA A 158 5.20 3.19 4.34
N GLY A 159 4.99 4.37 3.74
CA GLY A 159 3.66 4.89 3.48
C GLY A 159 2.99 5.49 4.72
N CYS A 160 1.66 5.49 4.72
CA CYS A 160 0.86 5.90 5.86
C CYS A 160 1.10 4.94 7.04
N ILE A 161 1.50 5.48 8.19
CA ILE A 161 1.76 4.70 9.40
C ILE A 161 0.46 4.20 10.02
N PHE A 162 -0.57 5.05 10.06
CA PHE A 162 -1.84 4.74 10.69
C PHE A 162 -2.98 4.70 9.68
N LYS A 163 -3.96 3.83 9.96
CA LYS A 163 -5.27 3.91 9.31
C LYS A 163 -5.96 5.20 9.71
N ASN A 164 -6.86 5.70 8.87
CA ASN A 164 -7.69 6.83 9.26
C ASN A 164 -8.73 6.40 10.30
N PRO A 165 -8.78 7.03 11.49
CA PRO A 165 -9.89 6.82 12.41
C PRO A 165 -11.20 7.38 11.82
N ALA A 166 -12.34 6.90 12.30
CA ALA A 166 -13.65 7.30 11.78
C ALA A 166 -13.94 8.81 11.87
N VAL A 167 -13.31 9.49 12.83
CA VAL A 167 -13.59 10.90 13.15
C VAL A 167 -12.80 11.91 12.31
N CYS A 168 -11.61 11.54 11.82
CA CYS A 168 -10.78 12.42 11.01
C CYS A 168 -9.64 11.65 10.32
N PRO A 169 -9.02 12.21 9.26
CA PRO A 169 -7.80 11.63 8.72
C PRO A 169 -6.65 11.63 9.73
N ALA A 170 -5.89 10.53 9.82
CA ALA A 170 -4.82 10.38 10.81
C ALA A 170 -3.72 11.44 10.63
N GLY A 171 -3.36 11.77 9.38
CA GLY A 171 -2.38 12.83 9.12
C GLY A 171 -2.82 14.19 9.63
N LYS A 172 -4.10 14.55 9.45
CA LYS A 172 -4.65 15.80 9.97
C LYS A 172 -4.61 15.82 11.50
N LEU A 173 -4.95 14.69 12.15
CA LEU A 173 -4.86 14.56 13.60
C LEU A 173 -3.43 14.82 14.10
N ILE A 174 -2.44 14.20 13.47
CA ILE A 174 -1.03 14.30 13.87
C ILE A 174 -0.49 15.72 13.64
N ASP A 175 -0.87 16.35 12.53
CA ASP A 175 -0.57 17.75 12.24
C ASP A 175 -1.16 18.69 13.32
N GLU A 176 -2.44 18.53 13.67
CA GLU A 176 -3.11 19.32 14.71
C GLU A 176 -2.54 19.09 16.12
N LEU A 177 -1.96 17.91 16.37
CA LEU A 177 -1.25 17.61 17.62
C LEU A 177 0.13 18.27 17.68
N GLY A 178 0.59 18.91 16.60
CA GLY A 178 1.88 19.59 16.52
C GLY A 178 3.06 18.62 16.47
N LEU A 179 2.87 17.40 15.96
CA LEU A 179 3.88 16.34 15.98
C LEU A 179 4.74 16.28 14.71
N LYS A 180 4.49 17.13 13.70
CA LYS A 180 5.40 17.27 12.55
C LYS A 180 6.81 17.64 13.01
N ASP A 181 7.82 17.10 12.32
CA ASP A 181 9.24 17.21 12.65
C ASP A 181 9.69 16.62 13.99
N THR A 182 8.77 16.02 14.76
CA THR A 182 9.14 15.23 15.95
C THR A 182 9.97 14.02 15.49
N ASN A 183 11.09 13.78 16.17
CA ASN A 183 12.02 12.72 15.82
C ASN A 183 12.48 11.91 17.04
N ILE A 184 12.92 10.69 16.76
CA ILE A 184 13.70 9.85 17.66
C ILE A 184 14.83 9.28 16.81
N GLY A 185 16.06 9.70 17.09
CA GLY A 185 17.20 9.38 16.22
C GLY A 185 16.95 9.88 14.78
N PRO A 186 17.24 9.08 13.74
CA PRO A 186 16.99 9.43 12.35
C PRO A 186 15.55 9.19 11.86
N ALA A 187 14.66 8.67 12.71
CA ALA A 187 13.24 8.52 12.39
C ALA A 187 12.49 9.82 12.73
N ARG A 188 11.77 10.40 11.77
CA ARG A 188 11.07 11.68 11.95
C ARG A 188 9.66 11.66 11.37
N VAL A 189 8.71 12.33 12.01
CA VAL A 189 7.39 12.61 11.44
C VAL A 189 7.54 13.64 10.33
N SER A 190 7.10 13.33 9.11
CA SER A 190 7.26 14.22 7.97
C SER A 190 6.57 15.58 8.17
N ASP A 191 7.31 16.64 7.88
CA ASP A 191 6.85 18.02 7.72
C ASP A 191 5.81 18.18 6.60
N VAL A 192 5.88 17.34 5.56
CA VAL A 192 4.91 17.32 4.45
C VAL A 192 3.57 16.74 4.90
N HIS A 193 3.58 15.55 5.53
CA HIS A 193 2.34 14.84 5.92
C HIS A 193 2.52 14.09 7.24
N GLY A 194 1.75 14.44 8.28
CA GLY A 194 1.92 13.87 9.61
C GLY A 194 1.64 12.38 9.77
N ASN A 195 1.09 11.69 8.75
CA ASN A 195 0.89 10.24 8.80
C ASN A 195 2.07 9.46 8.22
N PHE A 196 3.17 10.13 7.89
CA PHE A 196 4.38 9.51 7.36
C PHE A 196 5.50 9.69 8.36
N ILE A 197 6.17 8.58 8.68
CA ILE A 197 7.49 8.62 9.31
C ILE A 197 8.52 8.41 8.20
N VAL A 198 9.45 9.37 8.10
CA VAL A 198 10.54 9.34 7.14
C VAL A 198 11.82 8.89 7.82
N ASN A 199 12.66 8.19 7.06
CA ASN A 199 14.01 7.82 7.45
C ASN A 199 14.97 8.85 6.85
N ASP A 200 15.49 9.76 7.68
CA ASP A 200 16.46 10.79 7.27
C ASP A 200 17.89 10.21 7.09
N GLY A 201 18.04 8.89 7.22
CA GLY A 201 19.28 8.15 7.01
C GLY A 201 19.66 7.34 8.24
N GLY A 202 19.65 6.01 8.12
CA GLY A 202 20.12 5.11 9.18
C GLY A 202 19.14 4.86 10.33
N ALA A 203 17.86 5.24 10.20
CA ALA A 203 16.86 4.95 11.22
C ALA A 203 16.68 3.44 11.43
N SER A 204 16.72 3.01 12.69
CA SER A 204 16.39 1.65 13.14
C SER A 204 14.89 1.44 13.29
N ALA A 205 14.46 0.18 13.32
CA ALA A 205 13.06 -0.15 13.55
C ALA A 205 12.60 0.23 14.96
N VAL A 206 13.46 0.06 15.97
CA VAL A 206 13.18 0.48 17.36
C VAL A 206 12.87 1.98 17.45
N GLU A 207 13.62 2.83 16.74
CA GLU A 207 13.38 4.29 16.72
C GLU A 207 12.05 4.63 16.03
N VAL A 208 11.72 3.97 14.92
CA VAL A 208 10.42 4.14 14.25
C VAL A 208 9.29 3.68 15.17
N LEU A 209 9.42 2.54 15.85
CA LEU A 209 8.41 2.01 16.78
C LEU A 209 8.20 2.94 17.97
N ALA A 210 9.28 3.47 18.55
CA ALA A 210 9.19 4.46 19.63
C ALA A 210 8.43 5.71 19.19
N LEU A 211 8.64 6.16 17.95
CA LEU A 211 7.94 7.32 17.39
C LEU A 211 6.45 7.01 17.13
N ILE A 212 6.13 5.79 16.67
CA ILE A 212 4.76 5.29 16.54
C ILE A 212 4.05 5.33 17.89
N ASP A 213 4.69 4.82 18.95
CA ASP A 213 4.11 4.77 20.29
C ASP A 213 3.94 6.15 20.90
N LEU A 214 4.87 7.08 20.66
CA LEU A 214 4.74 8.48 21.05
C LEU A 214 3.50 9.12 20.41
N ILE A 215 3.30 8.91 19.10
CA ILE A 215 2.14 9.45 18.37
C ILE A 215 0.84 8.85 18.91
N LYS A 216 0.78 7.52 19.10
CA LYS A 216 -0.42 6.84 19.63
C LYS A 216 -0.77 7.33 21.03
N THR A 217 0.22 7.46 21.90
CA THR A 217 0.05 7.96 23.27
C THR A 217 -0.47 9.39 23.26
N THR A 218 0.16 10.27 22.48
CA THR A 218 -0.25 11.68 22.38
C THR A 218 -1.66 11.83 21.82
N ALA A 219 -2.03 11.05 20.79
CA ALA A 219 -3.37 11.07 20.22
C ALA A 219 -4.44 10.60 21.22
N LEU A 220 -4.13 9.55 22.00
CA LEU A 220 -5.03 9.06 23.03
C LEU A 220 -5.19 10.08 24.17
N GLU A 221 -4.10 10.62 24.70
CA GLU A 221 -4.12 11.54 25.83
C GLU A 221 -4.77 12.89 25.50
N ARG A 222 -4.44 13.48 24.34
CA ARG A 222 -4.88 14.84 24.00
C ARG A 222 -6.22 14.88 23.25
N ARG A 223 -6.60 13.79 22.58
CA ARG A 223 -7.79 13.76 21.72
C ARG A 223 -8.72 12.57 21.97
N GLY A 224 -8.34 11.64 22.85
CA GLY A 224 -9.14 10.44 23.12
C GLY A 224 -9.22 9.48 21.94
N ILE A 225 -8.36 9.62 20.92
CA ILE A 225 -8.41 8.83 19.69
C ILE A 225 -7.36 7.74 19.75
N ARG A 226 -7.79 6.49 19.63
CA ARG A 226 -6.91 5.33 19.48
C ARG A 226 -6.53 5.15 18.01
N LEU A 227 -5.26 5.37 17.69
CA LEU A 227 -4.73 5.11 16.35
C LEU A 227 -4.32 3.63 16.20
N GLU A 228 -4.67 3.05 15.05
CA GLU A 228 -4.26 1.72 14.62
C GLU A 228 -3.25 1.82 13.49
N THR A 229 -2.19 1.02 13.54
CA THR A 229 -1.17 0.99 12.49
C THR A 229 -1.72 0.35 11.21
N GLU A 230 -1.44 0.98 10.06
CA GLU A 230 -1.64 0.41 8.71
C GLU A 230 -0.36 -0.30 8.25
N VAL A 231 0.80 0.26 8.59
CA VAL A 231 2.10 -0.37 8.36
C VAL A 231 2.16 -1.73 9.05
N GLN A 232 2.65 -2.74 8.34
CA GLN A 232 2.79 -4.10 8.88
C GLN A 232 4.13 -4.22 9.60
N ILE A 233 4.08 -4.34 10.92
CA ILE A 233 5.25 -4.53 11.78
C ILE A 233 5.52 -6.03 11.87
N MET A 234 6.74 -6.45 11.52
CA MET A 234 7.11 -7.87 11.47
C MET A 234 8.57 -8.09 11.91
N GLY A 235 8.92 -9.33 12.23
CA GLY A 235 10.27 -9.70 12.65
C GLY A 235 10.44 -9.78 14.16
N GLU A 236 11.67 -10.04 14.57
CA GLU A 236 12.05 -10.29 15.97
C GLU A 236 12.66 -9.05 16.62
N GLU A 237 12.53 -8.96 17.94
CA GLU A 237 13.35 -8.02 18.73
C GLU A 237 14.83 -8.43 18.66
N LEU A 238 15.73 -7.46 18.84
CA LEU A 238 17.18 -7.68 18.94
C LEU A 238 17.57 -8.47 20.20
#